data_AF-A0AAN0NBB5-F1
#
_entry.id   AF-A0AAN0NBB5-F1
#
_cell.length_a   1.000
_cell.length_b   1.000
_cell.length_c   1.000
_cell.angle_alpha   90.00
_cell.angle_beta   90.00
_cell.angle_gamma   90.00
#
_symmetry.space_group_name_H-M   'P 1'
#
loop_
_entity.id
_entity.type
_entity.pdbx_description
1 polymer ?
#
loop_
_entity_poly.entity_id
_entity_poly.type
_entity_poly.pdbx_seq_one_letter_code
_entity_poly.pdbx_strand_id
1 'polypeptide(L)'
;MKQTFMSQKSVTVLMKLNVEVSHEAFTDVISLSNGILDVRVLSYGATLIHFGFVNEQNCVVRYQDLGLYESNPVYLGSVVGPTVGRIKDGHLCVGRKAYELSINNTPNHLHGGFQSHAFQTFSYTILEDGIRFELEDTPHDGYTLTVKTTVTYQLKDARLIVTISAYPSEPFPINITTHNYFNLDGNNSLANHALKVEANEIYTVDASLANDGKTPPVAHTAFDFRAWKSIEHALTQRSIRI
;
A
#
# COMPACT_ATOMS: atom_id res chain seq x y z
N MET A 1 31.48 -44.79 -38.55
CA MET A 1 31.36 -44.06 -37.27
C MET A 1 30.23 -43.04 -37.43
N LYS A 2 29.15 -43.18 -36.66
CA LYS A 2 27.99 -42.28 -36.66
C LYS A 2 28.39 -40.98 -35.96
N GLN A 3 28.15 -39.81 -36.56
CA GLN A 3 28.14 -38.55 -35.84
C GLN A 3 26.74 -37.97 -35.88
N THR A 4 26.24 -37.78 -34.66
CA THR A 4 24.84 -37.63 -34.29
C THR A 4 24.38 -36.20 -34.50
N PHE A 5 23.17 -36.04 -35.04
CA PHE A 5 22.41 -34.79 -35.06
C PHE A 5 22.26 -34.26 -33.63
N MET A 6 22.75 -33.05 -33.36
CA MET A 6 22.31 -32.28 -32.20
C MET A 6 21.05 -31.49 -32.60
N SER A 7 19.91 -32.04 -32.21
CA SER A 7 18.62 -31.33 -32.16
C SER A 7 18.75 -30.18 -31.16
N GLN A 8 18.65 -28.94 -31.65
CA GLN A 8 18.26 -27.81 -30.82
C GLN A 8 16.83 -28.09 -30.35
N LYS A 9 16.69 -28.44 -29.06
CA LYS A 9 15.40 -28.38 -28.39
C LYS A 9 15.14 -26.92 -28.05
N SER A 10 14.13 -26.34 -28.69
CA SER A 10 13.52 -25.09 -28.26
C SER A 10 13.12 -25.22 -26.79
N VAL A 11 13.74 -24.42 -25.92
CA VAL A 11 13.31 -24.29 -24.53
C VAL A 11 12.22 -23.23 -24.53
N THR A 12 10.97 -23.66 -24.40
CA THR A 12 9.90 -22.75 -23.99
C THR A 12 10.19 -22.33 -22.55
N VAL A 13 10.74 -21.13 -22.37
CA VAL A 13 10.86 -20.50 -21.05
C VAL A 13 9.45 -20.04 -20.68
N LEU A 14 8.69 -20.91 -20.02
CA LEU A 14 7.57 -20.45 -19.20
C LEU A 14 8.20 -19.61 -18.07
N MET A 15 7.99 -18.29 -18.09
CA MET A 15 8.47 -17.35 -17.08
C MET A 15 8.01 -17.83 -15.69
N LYS A 16 8.87 -18.57 -14.98
CA LYS A 16 8.67 -18.93 -13.58
C LYS A 16 9.20 -17.77 -12.76
N LEU A 17 8.33 -17.20 -11.92
CA LEU A 17 8.69 -16.17 -10.96
C LEU A 17 9.96 -16.56 -10.19
N ASN A 18 10.96 -15.69 -10.17
CA ASN A 18 12.13 -15.82 -9.30
C ASN A 18 11.78 -15.23 -7.94
N VAL A 19 12.00 -15.99 -6.88
CA VAL A 19 11.73 -15.57 -5.51
C VAL A 19 12.97 -15.79 -4.66
N GLU A 20 13.38 -14.73 -3.97
CA GLU A 20 14.46 -14.78 -2.97
C GLU A 20 13.93 -14.24 -1.65
N VAL A 21 14.29 -14.90 -0.55
CA VAL A 21 13.92 -14.48 0.80
C VAL A 21 15.19 -14.28 1.60
N SER A 22 15.35 -13.11 2.20
CA SER A 22 16.38 -12.83 3.20
C SER A 22 15.73 -12.37 4.50
N HIS A 23 16.42 -12.57 5.62
CA HIS A 23 15.99 -12.03 6.91
C HIS A 23 16.87 -10.84 7.27
N GLU A 24 16.27 -9.68 7.51
CA GLU A 24 16.99 -8.44 7.83
C GLU A 24 16.33 -7.68 8.97
N ALA A 25 17.15 -7.26 9.94
CA ALA A 25 16.70 -6.65 11.20
C ALA A 25 15.68 -7.54 11.94
N PHE A 26 14.39 -7.23 11.81
CA PHE A 26 13.28 -7.91 12.49
C PHE A 26 12.24 -8.49 11.52
N THR A 27 12.50 -8.45 10.20
CA THR A 27 11.53 -8.82 9.16
C THR A 27 12.19 -9.63 8.04
N ASP A 28 11.37 -10.35 7.28
CA ASP A 28 11.82 -10.99 6.06
C ASP A 28 11.64 -10.04 4.89
N VAL A 29 12.63 -9.98 3.99
CA VAL A 29 12.55 -9.30 2.71
C VAL A 29 12.30 -10.34 1.63
N ILE A 30 11.13 -10.27 0.99
CA ILE A 30 10.78 -11.15 -0.12
C ILE A 30 10.95 -10.40 -1.43
N SER A 31 11.89 -10.85 -2.25
CA SER A 31 12.16 -10.31 -3.58
C SER A 31 11.48 -11.18 -4.64
N LEU A 32 10.74 -10.56 -5.55
CA LEU A 32 10.00 -11.18 -6.64
C LEU A 32 10.47 -10.58 -7.97
N SER A 33 10.80 -11.42 -8.94
CA SER A 33 11.04 -10.96 -10.30
C SER A 33 10.49 -11.93 -11.34
N ASN A 34 9.80 -11.40 -12.35
CA ASN A 34 9.36 -12.17 -13.52
C ASN A 34 10.25 -11.91 -14.76
N GLY A 35 11.43 -11.30 -14.56
CA GLY A 35 12.34 -10.88 -15.63
C GLY A 35 11.95 -9.55 -16.32
N ILE A 36 10.77 -9.00 -16.02
CA ILE A 36 10.32 -7.67 -16.48
C ILE A 36 10.31 -6.68 -15.31
N LEU A 37 9.70 -7.06 -14.20
CA LEU A 37 9.62 -6.27 -12.97
C LEU A 37 10.50 -6.86 -11.86
N ASP A 38 11.01 -5.99 -10.99
CA ASP A 38 11.59 -6.31 -9.67
C ASP A 38 10.66 -5.72 -8.60
N VAL A 39 10.29 -6.54 -7.61
CA VAL A 39 9.45 -6.14 -6.48
C VAL A 39 10.03 -6.68 -5.20
N ARG A 40 10.04 -5.88 -4.13
CA ARG A 40 10.45 -6.34 -2.79
C ARG A 40 9.43 -5.93 -1.75
N VAL A 41 9.01 -6.90 -0.95
CA VAL A 41 7.99 -6.73 0.08
C VAL A 41 8.53 -7.25 1.41
N LEU A 42 8.32 -6.50 2.49
CA LEU A 42 8.63 -6.94 3.85
C LEU A 42 7.49 -7.79 4.40
N SER A 43 7.80 -8.82 5.19
CA SER A 43 6.77 -9.52 5.98
C SER A 43 6.11 -8.62 7.02
N TYR A 44 6.83 -7.60 7.51
CA TYR A 44 6.28 -6.59 8.41
C TYR A 44 5.44 -5.57 7.65
N GLY A 45 4.18 -5.43 8.06
CA GLY A 45 3.18 -4.58 7.41
C GLY A 45 2.86 -4.95 5.97
N ALA A 46 3.28 -6.13 5.49
CA ALA A 46 3.25 -6.52 4.07
C ALA A 46 3.76 -5.38 3.16
N THR A 47 4.85 -4.72 3.59
CA THR A 47 5.28 -3.39 3.12
C THR A 47 6.02 -3.46 1.79
N LEU A 48 5.56 -2.75 0.76
CA LEU A 48 6.25 -2.66 -0.52
C LEU A 48 7.40 -1.65 -0.44
N ILE A 49 8.64 -2.13 -0.57
CA ILE A 49 9.85 -1.31 -0.44
C ILE A 49 10.62 -1.17 -1.76
N HIS A 50 10.29 -1.97 -2.77
CA HIS A 50 10.83 -1.83 -4.12
C HIS A 50 9.78 -2.19 -5.16
N PHE A 51 9.65 -1.37 -6.20
CA PHE A 51 8.87 -1.67 -7.40
C PHE A 51 9.48 -0.93 -8.58
N GLY A 52 9.86 -1.66 -9.62
CA GLY A 52 10.42 -1.07 -10.84
C GLY A 52 10.62 -2.12 -11.92
N PHE A 53 11.07 -1.69 -13.09
CA PHE A 53 11.55 -2.62 -14.12
C PHE A 53 12.91 -3.20 -13.71
N VAL A 54 13.19 -4.44 -14.14
CA VAL A 54 14.48 -5.08 -13.89
C VAL A 54 15.61 -4.22 -14.45
N ASN A 55 16.64 -3.96 -13.65
CA ASN A 55 17.78 -3.08 -13.94
C ASN A 55 17.44 -1.58 -14.08
N GLU A 56 16.22 -1.17 -13.75
CA GLU A 56 15.86 0.25 -13.64
C GLU A 56 15.77 0.68 -12.17
N GLN A 57 15.47 1.96 -11.96
CA GLN A 57 15.39 2.52 -10.62
C GLN A 57 14.11 2.12 -9.88
N ASN A 58 14.17 2.21 -8.55
CA ASN A 58 13.01 2.00 -7.70
C ASN A 58 12.01 3.17 -7.83
N CYS A 59 10.74 2.85 -8.08
CA CYS A 59 9.67 3.84 -8.22
C CYS A 59 8.91 4.13 -6.91
N VAL A 60 9.23 3.43 -5.81
CA VAL A 60 8.63 3.68 -4.49
C VAL A 60 9.65 4.22 -3.49
N VAL A 61 9.20 5.13 -2.63
CA VAL A 61 10.03 5.68 -1.54
C VAL A 61 10.15 4.64 -0.44
N ARG A 62 11.36 4.49 0.12
CA ARG A 62 11.68 3.52 1.18
C ARG A 62 12.67 4.10 2.18
N TYR A 63 12.66 3.58 3.41
CA TYR A 63 13.82 3.71 4.29
C TYR A 63 14.98 2.87 3.75
N GLN A 64 16.21 3.41 3.83
CA GLN A 64 17.41 2.64 3.50
C GLN A 64 17.78 1.69 4.66
N ASP A 65 17.60 2.15 5.90
CA ASP A 65 17.68 1.31 7.09
C ASP A 65 16.31 0.67 7.33
N LEU A 66 16.25 -0.66 7.15
CA LEU A 66 15.01 -1.41 7.33
C LEU A 66 14.53 -1.44 8.79
N GLY A 67 15.42 -1.22 9.76
CA GLY A 67 15.05 -1.10 11.19
C GLY A 67 14.07 0.05 11.45
N LEU A 68 14.10 1.11 10.63
CA LEU A 68 13.20 2.26 10.78
C LEU A 68 11.73 1.92 10.51
N TYR A 69 11.46 0.81 9.80
CA TYR A 69 10.09 0.35 9.58
C TYR A 69 9.39 -0.07 10.87
N GLU A 70 10.11 -0.40 11.95
CA GLU A 70 9.49 -0.75 13.24
C GLU A 70 8.69 0.43 13.83
N SER A 71 9.16 1.66 13.59
CA SER A 71 8.46 2.88 14.00
C SER A 71 7.54 3.47 12.93
N ASN A 72 7.93 3.34 11.65
CA ASN A 72 7.28 3.85 10.43
C ASN A 72 6.16 4.90 10.64
N PRO A 73 6.46 6.12 11.12
CA PRO A 73 5.44 7.08 11.57
C PRO A 73 4.56 7.62 10.44
N VAL A 74 4.96 7.40 9.18
CA VAL A 74 4.22 7.83 7.98
C VAL A 74 3.64 6.65 7.19
N TYR A 75 3.67 5.44 7.77
CA TYR A 75 3.14 4.22 7.16
C TYR A 75 3.76 3.91 5.78
N LEU A 76 4.98 4.37 5.52
CA LEU A 76 5.65 4.30 4.23
C LEU A 76 5.58 2.89 3.63
N GLY A 77 4.89 2.72 2.50
CA GLY A 77 4.78 1.46 1.76
C GLY A 77 3.95 0.36 2.42
N SER A 78 3.51 0.54 3.66
CA SER A 78 2.86 -0.52 4.45
C SER A 78 1.38 -0.68 4.08
N VAL A 79 0.85 -1.87 4.32
CA VAL A 79 -0.60 -2.11 4.32
C VAL A 79 -1.17 -1.54 5.60
N VAL A 80 -2.16 -0.66 5.47
CA VAL A 80 -2.80 0.05 6.59
C VAL A 80 -4.23 -0.45 6.76
N GLY A 81 -4.63 -0.71 8.01
CA GLY A 81 -5.94 -1.24 8.38
C GLY A 81 -6.03 -1.50 9.89
N PRO A 82 -7.18 -2.00 10.40
CA PRO A 82 -8.36 -2.46 9.66
C PRO A 82 -9.27 -1.34 9.13
N THR A 83 -9.05 -0.09 9.56
CA THR A 83 -9.67 1.10 9.00
C THR A 83 -8.61 2.11 8.56
N VAL A 84 -8.84 2.78 7.43
CA VAL A 84 -7.89 3.73 6.83
C VAL A 84 -8.45 5.14 6.87
N GLY A 85 -7.55 6.12 7.04
CA GLY A 85 -7.91 7.51 7.25
C GLY A 85 -8.19 7.77 8.72
N ARG A 86 -8.97 8.82 9.00
CA ARG A 86 -9.29 9.24 10.35
C ARG A 86 -10.73 8.90 10.72
N ILE A 87 -10.92 8.28 11.88
CA ILE A 87 -12.20 8.19 12.56
C ILE A 87 -12.24 9.30 13.61
N LYS A 88 -13.20 10.21 13.44
CA LYS A 88 -13.30 11.43 14.22
C LYS A 88 -13.51 11.11 15.70
N ASP A 89 -12.70 11.74 16.55
CA ASP A 89 -12.73 11.57 18.00
C ASP A 89 -12.60 10.10 18.47
N GLY A 90 -12.13 9.21 17.58
CA GLY A 90 -12.08 7.76 17.84
C GLY A 90 -13.46 7.10 17.98
N HIS A 91 -14.56 7.77 17.63
CA HIS A 91 -15.90 7.25 17.82
C HIS A 91 -16.47 6.64 16.54
N LEU A 92 -16.83 5.35 16.61
CA LEU A 92 -17.47 4.63 15.51
C LEU A 92 -18.72 3.92 15.99
N CYS A 93 -19.83 4.10 15.27
CA CYS A 93 -21.07 3.37 15.52
C CYS A 93 -21.30 2.35 14.40
N VAL A 94 -21.45 1.08 14.77
CA VAL A 94 -21.81 -0.01 13.84
C VAL A 94 -23.13 -0.61 14.31
N GLY A 95 -24.20 -0.29 13.59
CA GLY A 95 -25.55 -0.62 14.04
C GLY A 95 -25.89 0.03 15.38
N ARG A 96 -26.08 -0.79 16.43
CA ARG A 96 -26.36 -0.32 17.80
C ARG A 96 -25.13 -0.32 18.72
N LYS A 97 -23.99 -0.80 18.23
CA LYS A 97 -22.75 -0.92 19.01
C LYS A 97 -21.89 0.32 18.79
N ALA A 98 -21.49 0.97 19.87
CA ALA A 98 -20.52 2.04 19.87
C ALA A 98 -19.12 1.46 20.14
N TYR A 99 -18.13 1.95 19.42
CA TYR A 99 -16.72 1.64 19.59
C TYR A 99 -16.01 2.94 19.97
N GLU A 100 -15.23 2.88 21.06
CA GLU A 100 -14.29 3.92 21.47
C GLU A 100 -12.90 3.44 21.08
N LEU A 101 -12.41 3.95 19.96
CA LEU A 101 -11.13 3.59 19.38
C LEU A 101 -10.01 4.44 19.98
N SER A 102 -8.78 3.93 19.93
CA SER A 102 -7.61 4.64 20.44
C SER A 102 -7.36 5.97 19.70
N ILE A 103 -6.84 6.97 20.41
CA ILE A 103 -6.45 8.26 19.82
C ILE A 103 -4.94 8.30 19.60
N ASN A 104 -4.50 7.77 18.45
CA ASN A 104 -3.10 7.77 18.04
C ASN A 104 -2.72 9.01 17.20
N ASN A 105 -3.70 9.77 16.70
CA ASN A 105 -3.46 11.04 16.01
C ASN A 105 -4.43 12.11 16.51
N THR A 106 -4.15 12.66 17.69
CA THR A 106 -5.03 13.57 18.41
C THR A 106 -5.65 14.66 17.52
N PRO A 107 -6.98 14.84 17.55
CA PRO A 107 -7.97 14.19 18.42
C PRO A 107 -8.54 12.87 17.87
N ASN A 108 -8.01 12.32 16.78
CA ASN A 108 -8.63 11.25 16.01
C ASN A 108 -7.92 9.88 16.15
N HIS A 109 -8.65 8.83 15.77
CA HIS A 109 -8.08 7.52 15.47
C HIS A 109 -7.62 7.50 14.01
N LEU A 110 -6.39 7.09 13.74
CA LEU A 110 -5.77 7.13 12.41
C LEU A 110 -5.23 5.75 12.01
N HIS A 111 -5.57 5.32 10.80
CA HIS A 111 -5.00 4.14 10.13
C HIS A 111 -5.00 2.85 10.97
N GLY A 112 -6.04 2.61 11.77
CA GLY A 112 -6.17 1.39 12.58
C GLY A 112 -5.53 1.45 13.97
N GLY A 113 -4.94 2.57 14.37
CA GLY A 113 -4.46 2.79 15.73
C GLY A 113 -2.97 2.47 15.93
N PHE A 114 -2.59 2.23 17.19
CA PHE A 114 -1.21 1.93 17.57
C PHE A 114 -0.75 0.54 17.12
N GLN A 115 -1.68 -0.40 16.95
CA GLN A 115 -1.41 -1.73 16.43
C GLN A 115 -1.98 -1.93 15.01
N SER A 116 -2.01 -0.87 14.20
CA SER A 116 -2.32 -0.94 12.77
C SER A 116 -1.69 -2.16 12.09
N HIS A 117 -2.33 -2.69 11.03
CA HIS A 117 -1.72 -3.70 10.17
C HIS A 117 -0.28 -3.35 9.74
N ALA A 118 0.03 -2.06 9.58
CA ALA A 118 1.36 -1.58 9.20
C ALA A 118 2.46 -1.93 10.21
N PHE A 119 2.08 -2.19 11.47
CA PHE A 119 2.97 -2.47 12.58
C PHE A 119 2.92 -3.93 13.05
N GLN A 120 2.39 -4.83 12.20
CA GLN A 120 2.25 -6.25 12.49
C GLN A 120 3.01 -7.10 11.48
N THR A 121 3.54 -8.25 11.92
CA THR A 121 4.20 -9.22 11.04
C THR A 121 3.17 -10.15 10.40
N PHE A 122 3.11 -10.15 9.07
CA PHE A 122 2.28 -11.08 8.31
C PHE A 122 3.01 -12.39 8.11
N SER A 123 2.31 -13.50 8.27
CA SER A 123 2.74 -14.78 7.69
C SER A 123 2.64 -14.72 6.17
N TYR A 124 3.36 -15.57 5.43
CA TYR A 124 3.28 -15.55 3.97
C TYR A 124 3.43 -16.93 3.33
N THR A 125 2.89 -17.03 2.11
CA THR A 125 2.99 -18.20 1.23
C THR A 125 3.41 -17.73 -0.17
N ILE A 126 4.47 -18.32 -0.71
CA ILE A 126 4.91 -18.09 -2.10
C ILE A 126 3.91 -18.78 -3.05
N LEU A 127 3.48 -18.04 -4.07
CA LEU A 127 2.60 -18.52 -5.14
C LEU A 127 3.38 -18.69 -6.45
N GLU A 128 2.76 -19.27 -7.47
CA GLU A 128 3.36 -19.41 -8.80
C GLU A 128 3.66 -18.05 -9.46
N ASP A 129 2.78 -17.07 -9.26
CA ASP A 129 2.83 -15.75 -9.89
C ASP A 129 2.94 -14.59 -8.88
N GLY A 130 3.21 -14.88 -7.61
CA GLY A 130 3.31 -13.85 -6.59
C GLY A 130 3.60 -14.37 -5.19
N ILE A 131 3.19 -13.58 -4.20
CA ILE A 131 3.23 -13.91 -2.78
C ILE A 131 1.92 -13.49 -2.13
N ARG A 132 1.46 -14.29 -1.17
CA ARG A 132 0.30 -14.00 -0.34
C ARG A 132 0.73 -13.83 1.11
N PHE A 133 0.41 -12.68 1.69
CA PHE A 133 0.56 -12.36 3.10
C PHE A 133 -0.76 -12.57 3.84
N GLU A 134 -0.71 -13.09 5.06
CA GLU A 134 -1.87 -13.42 5.88
C GLU A 134 -1.64 -12.93 7.32
N LEU A 135 -2.61 -12.17 7.84
CA LEU A 135 -2.65 -11.66 9.21
C LEU A 135 -3.98 -12.01 9.86
N GLU A 136 -3.93 -12.55 11.07
CA GLU A 136 -5.09 -12.64 11.96
C GLU A 136 -4.96 -11.53 13.01
N ASP A 137 -5.64 -10.41 12.76
CA ASP A 137 -5.57 -9.22 13.60
C ASP A 137 -6.54 -9.38 14.78
N THR A 138 -6.03 -9.46 16.00
CA THR A 138 -6.81 -9.72 17.23
C THR A 138 -7.25 -8.44 17.92
N PRO A 139 -8.29 -8.42 18.77
CA PRO A 139 -8.82 -7.19 19.39
C PRO A 139 -7.75 -6.29 20.03
N HIS A 140 -7.69 -5.04 19.57
CA HIS A 140 -6.80 -3.98 20.07
C HIS A 140 -7.39 -2.60 19.75
N ASP A 141 -6.79 -1.51 20.25
CA ASP A 141 -7.16 -0.12 19.89
C ASP A 141 -8.67 0.21 19.96
N GLY A 142 -9.44 -0.49 20.80
CA GLY A 142 -10.89 -0.35 20.92
C GLY A 142 -11.73 -1.21 19.95
N TYR A 143 -11.09 -1.85 18.98
CA TYR A 143 -11.71 -2.93 18.20
C TYR A 143 -11.92 -4.15 19.10
N THR A 144 -13.11 -4.77 19.01
CA THR A 144 -13.49 -5.94 19.81
C THR A 144 -13.58 -7.22 19.00
N LEU A 145 -13.15 -7.19 17.75
CA LEU A 145 -13.32 -8.24 16.77
C LEU A 145 -11.97 -8.71 16.24
N THR A 146 -11.95 -9.90 15.66
CA THR A 146 -10.79 -10.38 14.90
C THR A 146 -11.01 -10.09 13.42
N VAL A 147 -9.96 -9.67 12.71
CA VAL A 147 -9.99 -9.47 11.25
C VAL A 147 -8.95 -10.36 10.59
N LYS A 148 -9.40 -11.31 9.76
CA LYS A 148 -8.50 -12.11 8.93
C LYS A 148 -8.23 -11.37 7.63
N THR A 149 -7.02 -10.89 7.44
CA THR A 149 -6.61 -10.11 6.28
C THR A 149 -5.64 -10.90 5.41
N THR A 150 -5.86 -10.85 4.10
CA THR A 150 -4.97 -11.41 3.08
C THR A 150 -4.55 -10.31 2.12
N VAL A 151 -3.25 -10.21 1.86
CA VAL A 151 -2.67 -9.28 0.89
C VAL A 151 -1.84 -10.07 -0.11
N THR A 152 -2.23 -10.06 -1.37
CA THR A 152 -1.55 -10.81 -2.43
C THR A 152 -0.89 -9.84 -3.41
N TYR A 153 0.43 -9.93 -3.56
CA TYR A 153 1.20 -9.22 -4.58
C TYR A 153 1.53 -10.19 -5.72
N GLN A 154 1.08 -9.89 -6.94
CA GLN A 154 1.28 -10.72 -8.13
C GLN A 154 1.96 -9.94 -9.27
N LEU A 155 2.88 -10.62 -9.97
CA LEU A 155 3.54 -10.08 -11.16
C LEU A 155 2.95 -10.72 -12.41
N LYS A 156 2.28 -9.91 -13.23
CA LYS A 156 1.69 -10.34 -14.49
C LYS A 156 2.10 -9.39 -15.61
N ASP A 157 2.93 -9.89 -16.53
CA ASP A 157 3.59 -9.05 -17.55
C ASP A 157 4.34 -7.88 -16.86
N ALA A 158 4.12 -6.65 -17.34
CA ALA A 158 4.61 -5.42 -16.72
C ALA A 158 3.62 -4.82 -15.69
N ARG A 159 2.89 -5.65 -14.93
CA ARG A 159 1.92 -5.20 -13.91
C ARG A 159 2.21 -5.83 -12.56
N LEU A 160 2.20 -4.99 -11.52
CA LEU A 160 2.03 -5.40 -10.13
C LEU A 160 0.54 -5.33 -9.78
N ILE A 161 -0.04 -6.47 -9.42
CA ILE A 161 -1.44 -6.57 -8.97
C ILE A 161 -1.41 -6.79 -7.46
N VAL A 162 -2.08 -5.92 -6.70
CA VAL A 162 -2.25 -6.08 -5.26
C VAL A 162 -3.72 -6.34 -4.97
N THR A 163 -4.02 -7.53 -4.43
CA THR A 163 -5.37 -7.91 -4.02
C THR A 163 -5.44 -7.98 -2.50
N ILE A 164 -6.38 -7.25 -1.90
CA ILE A 164 -6.59 -7.24 -0.46
C ILE A 164 -7.97 -7.82 -0.16
N SER A 165 -8.03 -8.85 0.68
CA SER A 165 -9.27 -9.42 1.21
C SER A 165 -9.26 -9.33 2.73
N ALA A 166 -10.40 -9.05 3.34
CA ALA A 166 -10.52 -9.04 4.80
C ALA A 166 -11.87 -9.60 5.25
N TYR A 167 -11.83 -10.39 6.33
CA TYR A 167 -12.97 -11.10 6.89
C TYR A 167 -13.06 -10.81 8.39
N PRO A 168 -13.86 -9.80 8.80
CA PRO A 168 -14.11 -9.54 10.21
C PRO A 168 -14.98 -10.66 10.82
N SER A 169 -14.75 -10.98 12.10
CA SER A 169 -15.50 -12.03 12.81
C SER A 169 -16.95 -11.67 13.12
N GLU A 170 -17.32 -10.40 13.00
CA GLU A 170 -18.67 -9.86 13.11
C GLU A 170 -18.88 -8.74 12.07
N PRO A 171 -20.13 -8.38 11.71
CA PRO A 171 -20.38 -7.27 10.79
C PRO A 171 -19.70 -5.98 11.25
N PHE A 172 -18.73 -5.50 10.48
CA PHE A 172 -17.91 -4.34 10.79
C PHE A 172 -17.45 -3.64 9.50
N PRO A 173 -17.40 -2.30 9.44
CA PRO A 173 -16.86 -1.60 8.28
C PRO A 173 -15.34 -1.80 8.20
N ILE A 174 -14.88 -2.34 7.07
CA ILE A 174 -13.45 -2.55 6.80
C ILE A 174 -13.06 -1.71 5.59
N ASN A 175 -11.92 -1.02 5.69
CA ASN A 175 -11.28 -0.35 4.57
C ASN A 175 -9.77 -0.43 4.77
N ILE A 176 -9.07 -1.13 3.87
CA ILE A 176 -7.64 -1.44 3.94
C ILE A 176 -7.03 -1.01 2.61
N THR A 177 -5.84 -0.41 2.67
CA THR A 177 -5.09 -0.01 1.46
C THR A 177 -3.59 -0.20 1.65
N THR A 178 -2.83 -0.05 0.58
CA THR A 178 -1.38 0.12 0.63
C THR A 178 -1.02 1.60 0.71
N HIS A 179 -0.10 1.98 1.59
CA HIS A 179 0.29 3.37 1.80
C HIS A 179 1.61 3.72 1.05
N ASN A 180 1.64 3.34 -0.23
CA ASN A 180 2.78 3.54 -1.12
C ASN A 180 2.99 5.00 -1.50
N TYR A 181 4.25 5.45 -1.41
CA TYR A 181 4.67 6.76 -1.90
C TYR A 181 5.49 6.56 -3.17
N PHE A 182 5.03 7.12 -4.29
CA PHE A 182 5.70 6.95 -5.57
C PHE A 182 6.64 8.12 -5.88
N ASN A 183 7.81 7.78 -6.41
CA ASN A 183 8.74 8.72 -7.01
C ASN A 183 9.33 8.06 -8.26
N LEU A 184 8.78 8.40 -9.44
CA LEU A 184 9.13 7.70 -10.68
C LEU A 184 10.47 8.12 -11.28
N ASP A 185 11.01 9.28 -10.91
CA ASP A 185 12.25 9.83 -11.49
C ASP A 185 13.42 9.87 -10.49
N GLY A 186 13.17 9.54 -9.21
CA GLY A 186 14.18 9.51 -8.16
C GLY A 186 14.65 10.90 -7.71
N ASN A 187 14.05 11.98 -8.22
CA ASN A 187 14.43 13.34 -7.86
C ASN A 187 13.88 13.72 -6.48
N ASN A 188 14.46 14.75 -5.86
CA ASN A 188 14.02 15.26 -4.56
C ASN A 188 12.69 16.05 -4.62
N SER A 189 12.10 16.23 -5.80
CA SER A 189 10.86 16.98 -6.01
C SER A 189 9.95 16.22 -6.95
N LEU A 190 8.66 16.15 -6.61
CA LEU A 190 7.60 15.58 -7.45
C LEU A 190 6.99 16.61 -8.41
N ALA A 191 7.48 17.85 -8.41
CA ALA A 191 6.89 18.97 -9.16
C ALA A 191 6.70 18.68 -10.66
N ASN A 192 7.65 17.93 -11.25
CA ASN A 192 7.66 17.60 -12.67
C ASN A 192 6.79 16.39 -13.04
N HIS A 193 6.33 15.59 -12.07
CA HIS A 193 5.43 14.49 -12.37
C HIS A 193 4.10 15.02 -12.88
N ALA A 194 3.56 14.36 -13.90
CA ALA A 194 2.23 14.60 -14.39
C ALA A 194 1.23 13.65 -13.73
N LEU A 195 0.09 14.18 -13.29
CA LEU A 195 -1.01 13.44 -12.69
C LEU A 195 -2.28 13.62 -13.52
N LYS A 196 -3.04 12.53 -13.67
CA LYS A 196 -4.42 12.53 -14.15
C LYS A 196 -5.25 11.65 -13.21
N VAL A 197 -6.37 12.15 -12.71
CA VAL A 197 -7.31 11.45 -11.84
C VAL A 197 -8.72 11.59 -12.42
N GLU A 198 -9.38 10.45 -12.66
CA GLU A 198 -10.76 10.43 -13.19
C GLU A 198 -11.78 10.59 -12.06
N ALA A 199 -11.74 11.74 -11.38
CA ALA A 199 -12.64 12.11 -10.30
C ALA A 199 -13.29 13.48 -10.56
N ASN A 200 -14.59 13.58 -10.28
CA ASN A 200 -15.34 14.85 -10.40
C ASN A 200 -15.51 15.59 -9.08
N GLU A 201 -15.31 14.91 -7.96
CA GLU A 201 -15.50 15.40 -6.60
C GLU A 201 -14.35 14.93 -5.70
N ILE A 202 -14.15 15.63 -4.59
CA ILE A 202 -13.15 15.29 -3.58
C ILE A 202 -13.81 15.33 -2.20
N TYR A 203 -13.37 14.48 -1.26
CA TYR A 203 -13.74 14.64 0.14
C TYR A 203 -12.93 15.75 0.80
N THR A 204 -13.60 16.64 1.50
CA THR A 204 -12.93 17.67 2.31
C THR A 204 -12.69 17.18 3.72
N VAL A 205 -11.77 17.87 4.41
CA VAL A 205 -11.40 17.54 5.77
C VAL A 205 -11.52 18.75 6.67
N ASP A 206 -11.85 18.53 7.93
CA ASP A 206 -11.85 19.60 8.93
C ASP A 206 -10.42 19.93 9.40
N ALA A 207 -10.30 20.87 10.35
CA ALA A 207 -9.00 21.29 10.89
C ALA A 207 -8.21 20.15 11.58
N SER A 208 -8.88 19.05 11.94
CA SER A 208 -8.27 17.84 12.49
C SER A 208 -7.89 16.82 11.41
N LEU A 209 -8.08 17.16 10.14
CA LEU A 209 -7.90 16.33 8.95
C LEU A 209 -8.84 15.11 8.88
N ALA A 210 -9.90 15.09 9.70
CA ALA A 210 -10.97 14.11 9.58
C ALA A 210 -11.93 14.51 8.46
N ASN A 211 -12.48 13.52 7.75
CA ASN A 211 -13.46 13.75 6.70
C ASN A 211 -14.69 14.49 7.29
N ASP A 212 -15.05 15.62 6.71
CA ASP A 212 -16.18 16.44 7.18
C ASP A 212 -17.50 16.12 6.48
N GLY A 213 -17.48 15.11 5.59
CA GLY A 213 -18.63 14.58 4.87
C GLY A 213 -19.01 15.36 3.61
N LYS A 214 -18.31 16.44 3.26
CA LYS A 214 -18.63 17.21 2.05
C LYS A 214 -17.84 16.70 0.85
N THR A 215 -18.47 16.81 -0.32
CA THR A 215 -17.92 16.37 -1.61
C THR A 215 -18.02 17.46 -2.68
N PRO A 216 -17.30 18.60 -2.54
CA PRO A 216 -17.34 19.64 -3.56
C PRO A 216 -16.79 19.14 -4.91
N PRO A 217 -17.23 19.74 -6.04
CA PRO A 217 -16.69 19.42 -7.34
C PRO A 217 -15.23 19.88 -7.44
N VAL A 218 -14.40 19.11 -8.15
CA VAL A 218 -13.00 19.50 -8.40
C VAL A 218 -12.87 20.55 -9.49
N ALA A 219 -13.91 20.75 -10.31
CA ALA A 219 -13.89 21.67 -11.45
C ALA A 219 -13.48 23.08 -11.03
N HIS A 220 -12.51 23.65 -11.75
CA HIS A 220 -11.98 25.00 -11.48
C HIS A 220 -11.29 25.16 -10.12
N THR A 221 -10.82 24.06 -9.51
CA THR A 221 -10.01 24.06 -8.29
C THR A 221 -8.59 23.58 -8.54
N ALA A 222 -7.72 23.71 -7.53
CA ALA A 222 -6.35 23.16 -7.53
C ALA A 222 -6.32 21.62 -7.63
N PHE A 223 -7.44 20.96 -7.32
CA PHE A 223 -7.59 19.50 -7.35
C PHE A 223 -8.14 18.99 -8.69
N ASP A 224 -8.36 19.84 -9.69
CA ASP A 224 -8.84 19.43 -11.01
C ASP A 224 -7.75 18.71 -11.82
N PHE A 225 -7.57 17.42 -11.58
CA PHE A 225 -6.64 16.55 -12.31
C PHE A 225 -7.35 15.69 -13.38
N ARG A 226 -8.53 16.08 -13.86
CA ARG A 226 -9.26 15.28 -14.88
C ARG A 226 -8.54 15.20 -16.23
N ALA A 227 -7.62 16.13 -16.47
CA ALA A 227 -6.64 16.10 -17.56
C ALA A 227 -5.22 16.06 -16.97
N TRP A 228 -4.25 15.57 -17.76
CA TRP A 228 -2.84 15.55 -17.37
C TRP A 228 -2.35 16.95 -17.01
N LYS A 229 -1.83 17.10 -15.79
CA LYS A 229 -1.21 18.34 -15.30
C LYS A 229 0.00 17.99 -14.44
N SER A 230 1.01 18.87 -14.44
CA SER A 230 2.12 18.72 -13.49
C SER A 230 1.62 18.89 -12.06
N ILE A 231 2.25 18.23 -11.09
CA ILE A 231 1.93 18.42 -9.68
C ILE A 231 2.22 19.88 -9.26
N GLU A 232 3.27 20.50 -9.82
CA GLU A 232 3.58 21.92 -9.61
C GLU A 232 2.40 22.85 -9.93
N HIS A 233 1.62 22.53 -10.97
CA HIS A 233 0.45 23.32 -11.33
C HIS A 233 -0.54 23.45 -10.18
N ALA A 234 -0.77 22.39 -9.40
CA ALA A 234 -1.65 22.45 -8.24
C ALA A 234 -1.01 23.17 -7.05
N LEU A 235 0.30 22.95 -6.82
CA LEU A 235 1.04 23.55 -5.70
C LEU A 235 1.18 25.07 -5.78
N THR A 236 1.06 25.65 -6.97
CA THR A 236 1.14 27.10 -7.19
C THR A 236 -0.20 27.81 -7.11
N GLN A 237 -1.32 27.09 -6.99
CA GLN A 237 -2.64 27.69 -6.83
C GLN A 237 -2.91 28.09 -5.38
N ARG A 238 -3.58 29.24 -5.19
CA ARG A 238 -3.83 29.84 -3.85
C ARG A 238 -4.80 29.04 -2.96
N SER A 239 -5.41 27.96 -3.45
CA SER A 239 -6.55 27.26 -2.85
C SER A 239 -6.27 25.81 -2.43
N ILE A 240 -5.05 25.49 -1.99
CA ILE A 240 -4.68 24.12 -1.58
C ILE A 240 -5.37 23.67 -0.29
N ARG A 241 -5.96 24.60 0.48
CA ARG A 241 -6.73 24.25 1.68
C ARG A 241 -8.22 24.26 1.36
N ILE A 242 -8.83 23.08 1.33
CA ILE A 242 -10.27 22.87 1.42
C ILE A 242 -10.53 21.95 2.61
#